data_AF-A0A0M0LLP1-F1
#
_entry.id   AF-A0A0M0LLP1-F1
#
_cell.length_a   1.000
_cell.length_b   1.000
_cell.length_c   1.000
_cell.angle_alpha   90.00
_cell.angle_beta   90.00
_cell.angle_gamma   90.00
#
_symmetry.space_group_name_H-M   'P 1'
#
loop_
_entity.id
_entity.type
_entity.pdbx_description
1 polymer ?
#
loop_
_entity_poly.entity_id
_entity_poly.type
_entity_poly.pdbx_seq_one_letter_code
_entity_poly.pdbx_strand_id
1 'polypeptide(L)'
;MKNKKNDKKHHYFKLNEDDILEIVCHHLADQEELGTYNSKLTFIDEGNDDLRIVAAFGELEDESITELDLFKLDKEIDYNGDHANIPEGCNLDPTNPETREKVKKLLDKIKNGEKIF
;
A
#
# COMPACT_ATOMS: atom_id res chain seq x y z
N MET A 1 -42.91 9.51 15.87
CA MET A 1 -41.76 9.14 15.01
C MET A 1 -41.23 10.39 14.33
N LYS A 2 -40.05 10.91 14.72
CA LYS A 2 -39.29 11.91 13.95
C LYS A 2 -37.79 11.71 14.16
N ASN A 3 -37.14 11.29 13.07
CA ASN A 3 -35.74 11.40 12.65
C ASN A 3 -34.62 11.35 13.70
N LYS A 4 -34.03 10.16 13.87
CA LYS A 4 -32.61 10.03 14.23
C LYS A 4 -31.78 10.53 13.05
N LYS A 5 -31.10 11.67 13.20
CA LYS A 5 -29.95 11.99 12.34
C LYS A 5 -28.93 10.88 12.56
N ASN A 6 -28.60 10.12 11.51
CA ASN A 6 -27.38 9.32 11.47
C ASN A 6 -26.23 10.32 11.35
N ASP A 7 -25.82 10.92 12.47
CA ASP A 7 -24.51 11.55 12.54
C ASP A 7 -23.51 10.41 12.39
N LYS A 8 -22.90 10.29 11.20
CA LYS A 8 -21.88 9.29 10.93
C LYS A 8 -20.81 9.45 12.00
N LYS A 9 -20.66 8.45 12.87
CA LYS A 9 -19.66 8.47 13.92
C LYS A 9 -18.30 8.34 13.25
N HIS A 10 -17.56 9.44 13.20
CA HIS A 10 -16.20 9.44 12.72
C HIS A 10 -15.29 8.82 13.80
N HIS A 11 -14.34 8.01 13.35
CA HIS A 11 -13.27 7.46 14.19
C HIS A 11 -11.96 8.13 13.75
N TYR A 12 -11.15 8.58 14.71
CA TYR A 12 -9.90 9.27 14.46
C TYR A 12 -8.79 8.58 15.24
N PHE A 13 -7.65 8.42 14.59
CA PHE A 13 -6.44 7.85 15.17
C PHE A 13 -5.28 8.78 14.83
N LYS A 14 -4.36 8.97 15.77
CA LYS A 14 -3.12 9.70 15.55
C LYS A 14 -1.99 8.76 15.96
N LEU A 15 -1.31 8.22 14.96
CA LEU A 15 -0.27 7.23 15.12
C LEU A 15 1.09 7.92 15.07
N ASN A 16 2.02 7.45 15.88
CA ASN A 16 3.41 7.85 15.80
C ASN A 16 4.18 6.94 14.81
N GLU A 17 5.49 7.12 14.72
CA GLU A 17 6.36 6.33 13.85
C GLU A 17 6.29 4.83 14.17
N ASP A 18 6.49 4.46 15.44
CA ASP A 18 6.49 3.07 15.91
C ASP A 18 5.14 2.38 15.62
N ASP A 19 4.03 3.07 15.89
CA ASP A 19 2.68 2.58 15.62
C ASP A 19 2.51 2.22 14.13
N ILE A 20 3.02 3.07 13.23
CA ILE A 20 2.92 2.85 11.78
C ILE A 20 3.82 1.70 11.35
N LEU A 21 5.07 1.67 11.83
CA LEU A 21 6.02 0.60 11.50
C LEU A 21 5.54 -0.76 12.01
N GLU A 22 4.93 -0.84 13.19
CA GLU A 22 4.37 -2.07 13.74
C GLU A 22 3.18 -2.57 12.91
N ILE A 23 2.28 -1.68 12.50
CA ILE A 23 1.15 -2.03 11.62
C ILE A 23 1.66 -2.58 10.29
N VAL A 24 2.63 -1.92 9.67
CA VAL A 24 3.20 -2.35 8.39
C VAL A 24 3.98 -3.66 8.54
N CYS A 25 4.73 -3.82 9.63
CA CYS A 25 5.46 -5.05 9.95
C CYS A 25 4.51 -6.25 10.03
N HIS A 26 3.43 -6.15 10.81
CA HIS A 26 2.45 -7.24 10.92
C HIS A 26 1.75 -7.52 9.59
N HIS A 27 1.39 -6.47 8.84
CA HIS A 27 0.76 -6.64 7.54
C HIS A 27 1.66 -7.41 6.56
N LEU A 28 2.92 -7.01 6.41
CA LEU A 28 3.87 -7.66 5.51
C LEU A 28 4.20 -9.09 5.97
N ALA A 29 4.35 -9.31 7.28
CA ALA A 29 4.60 -10.64 7.83
C ALA A 29 3.42 -11.60 7.57
N ASP A 30 2.18 -11.12 7.72
CA ASP A 30 0.98 -11.89 7.40
C ASP A 30 0.90 -12.22 5.90
N GLN A 31 1.29 -11.28 5.02
CA GLN A 31 1.31 -11.47 3.57
C GLN A 31 2.30 -12.55 3.13
N GLU A 32 3.46 -12.60 3.77
CA GLU A 32 4.51 -13.60 3.52
C GLU A 32 4.32 -14.90 4.33
N GLU A 33 3.19 -15.04 5.04
CA GLU A 33 2.86 -16.18 5.91
C GLU A 33 3.97 -16.50 6.93
N LEU A 34 4.66 -15.47 7.43
CA LEU A 34 5.73 -15.61 8.41
C LEU A 34 5.14 -15.96 9.76
N GLY A 35 5.62 -17.06 10.36
CA GLY A 35 5.25 -17.45 11.71
C GLY A 35 5.96 -16.60 12.76
N THR A 36 7.08 -17.10 13.29
CA THR A 36 7.93 -16.34 14.20
C THR A 36 9.13 -15.80 13.44
N TYR A 37 9.35 -14.49 13.53
CA TYR A 37 10.33 -13.79 12.71
C TYR A 37 11.12 -12.76 13.52
N ASN A 38 12.29 -12.39 12.98
CA ASN A 38 12.99 -11.17 13.33
C ASN A 38 12.82 -10.18 12.17
N SER A 39 12.76 -8.88 12.47
CA SER A 39 12.50 -7.87 11.45
C SER A 39 13.24 -6.56 11.72
N LYS A 40 13.62 -5.88 10.64
CA LYS A 40 14.11 -4.50 10.69
C LYS A 40 13.36 -3.68 9.65
N LEU A 41 12.76 -2.57 10.08
CA LEU A 41 12.01 -1.67 9.22
C LEU A 41 12.44 -0.23 9.50
N THR A 42 12.41 0.62 8.47
CA THR A 42 12.63 2.06 8.63
C THR A 42 11.84 2.83 7.58
N PHE A 43 11.46 4.07 7.92
CA PHE A 43 11.11 5.05 6.91
C PHE A 43 12.37 5.51 6.17
N ILE A 44 12.21 5.73 4.87
CA ILE A 44 13.18 6.43 4.03
C ILE A 44 12.44 7.59 3.35
N ASP A 45 13.01 8.79 3.49
CA ASP A 45 12.52 10.02 2.89
C ASP A 45 13.71 10.71 2.19
N GLU A 46 13.69 10.71 0.86
CA GLU A 46 14.70 11.40 0.03
C GLU A 46 14.21 12.78 -0.46
N GLY A 47 13.07 13.26 0.05
CA GLY A 47 12.41 14.49 -0.39
C GLY A 47 11.50 14.28 -1.61
N ASN A 48 10.89 15.37 -2.08
CA ASN A 48 9.92 15.38 -3.21
C ASN A 48 8.67 14.50 -3.00
N ASP A 49 8.16 14.42 -1.77
CA ASP A 49 6.96 13.67 -1.41
C ASP A 49 7.08 12.14 -1.63
N ASP A 50 8.30 11.61 -1.73
CA ASP A 50 8.57 10.18 -1.89
C ASP A 50 8.98 9.53 -0.56
N LEU A 51 7.97 9.09 0.20
CA LEU A 51 8.12 8.37 1.46
C LEU A 51 7.94 6.87 1.22
N ARG A 52 8.90 6.08 1.71
CA ARG A 52 8.85 4.61 1.63
C ARG A 52 9.19 3.96 2.96
N ILE A 53 8.72 2.74 3.13
CA ILE A 53 9.15 1.86 4.21
C ILE A 53 9.94 0.74 3.55
N VAL A 54 11.17 0.53 4.02
CA VAL A 54 11.96 -0.64 3.65
C VAL A 54 11.94 -1.60 4.83
N ALA A 55 11.58 -2.85 4.55
CA ALA A 55 11.42 -3.89 5.54
C ALA A 55 12.25 -5.11 5.17
N ALA A 56 12.97 -5.66 6.14
CA ALA A 56 13.67 -6.92 6.04
C ALA A 56 13.16 -7.87 7.12
N PHE A 57 12.92 -9.12 6.73
CA PHE A 57 12.48 -10.19 7.61
C PHE A 57 13.46 -11.35 7.53
N GLY A 58 13.68 -12.01 8.66
CA GLY A 58 14.43 -13.24 8.77
C GLY A 58 13.80 -14.17 9.80
N GLU A 59 14.38 -15.35 9.96
CA GLU A 59 13.98 -16.27 11.03
C GLU A 59 14.20 -15.62 12.40
N LEU A 60 13.51 -16.10 13.45
CA LEU A 60 13.62 -15.54 14.81
C LEU A 60 15.07 -15.45 15.31
N GLU A 61 15.89 -16.45 14.98
CA GLU A 61 17.29 -16.54 15.43
C GLU A 61 18.27 -15.81 14.49
N ASP A 62 17.77 -15.22 13.40
CA ASP A 62 18.61 -14.48 12.46
C ASP A 62 18.95 -13.09 13.04
N GLU A 63 20.08 -13.04 13.76
CA GLU A 63 20.62 -11.79 14.32
C GLU A 63 21.11 -10.82 13.23
N SER A 64 21.43 -11.33 12.03
CA SER A 64 21.99 -10.52 10.93
C SER A 64 21.00 -9.47 10.40
N ILE A 65 19.70 -9.72 10.59
CA ILE A 65 18.62 -8.77 10.25
C ILE A 65 18.85 -7.41 10.90
N THR A 66 19.34 -7.38 12.13
CA THR A 66 19.57 -6.14 12.87
C THR A 66 20.72 -5.30 12.29
N GLU A 67 21.66 -5.94 11.59
CA GLU A 67 22.86 -5.32 11.02
C GLU A 67 22.64 -4.81 9.58
N LEU A 68 21.52 -5.17 8.93
CA LEU A 68 21.23 -4.79 7.55
C LEU A 68 21.19 -3.26 7.35
N ASP A 69 21.84 -2.79 6.27
CA ASP A 69 21.73 -1.41 5.81
C ASP A 69 20.52 -1.27 4.90
N LEU A 70 19.40 -0.82 5.49
CA LEU A 70 18.14 -0.67 4.75
C LEU A 70 18.17 0.48 3.72
N PHE A 71 19.05 1.48 3.87
CA PHE A 71 19.21 2.55 2.89
C PHE A 71 19.97 2.08 1.65
N LYS A 72 20.87 1.11 1.83
CA LYS A 72 21.49 0.42 0.71
C LYS A 72 20.48 -0.52 0.04
N LEU A 73 19.75 -1.31 0.83
CA LEU A 73 18.76 -2.25 0.32
C LEU A 73 17.71 -1.56 -0.55
N ASP A 74 17.21 -0.41 -0.12
CA ASP A 74 16.31 0.48 -0.86
C ASP A 74 16.71 0.72 -2.33
N LYS A 75 18.02 0.86 -2.58
CA LYS A 75 18.57 1.15 -3.91
C LYS A 75 18.78 -0.08 -4.77
N GLU A 76 18.70 -1.26 -4.16
CA GLU A 76 19.00 -2.56 -4.78
C GLU A 76 17.73 -3.36 -5.10
N ILE A 77 16.61 -3.05 -4.45
CA ILE A 77 15.33 -3.75 -4.65
C ILE A 77 14.32 -2.91 -5.42
N ASP A 78 13.51 -3.57 -6.24
CA ASP A 78 12.36 -2.96 -6.89
C ASP A 78 11.17 -2.85 -5.92
N TYR A 79 10.26 -1.92 -6.18
CA TYR A 79 8.98 -1.84 -5.46
C TYR A 79 8.20 -3.16 -5.62
N ASN A 80 7.83 -3.76 -4.49
CA ASN A 80 7.18 -5.08 -4.44
C ASN A 80 5.91 -5.12 -3.59
N GLY A 81 5.41 -3.97 -3.12
CA GLY A 81 4.14 -3.90 -2.40
C GLY A 81 2.91 -4.08 -3.30
N ASP A 82 1.73 -4.23 -2.68
CA ASP A 82 0.44 -4.52 -3.36
C ASP A 82 0.14 -3.64 -4.58
N HIS A 83 0.53 -2.38 -4.51
CA HIS A 83 0.26 -1.39 -5.56
C HIS A 83 1.36 -1.31 -6.62
N ALA A 84 2.54 -1.89 -6.40
CA ALA A 84 3.69 -1.78 -7.30
C ALA A 84 3.44 -2.44 -8.66
N ASN A 85 2.60 -3.48 -8.69
CA ASN A 85 2.26 -4.23 -9.91
C ASN A 85 0.91 -3.83 -10.52
N ILE A 86 0.27 -2.76 -10.02
CA ILE A 86 -0.99 -2.29 -10.60
C ILE A 86 -0.67 -1.64 -11.96
N PRO A 87 -1.23 -2.15 -13.08
CA PRO A 87 -0.99 -1.56 -14.38
C PRO A 87 -1.37 -0.08 -14.38
N GLU A 88 -0.58 0.77 -15.03
CA GLU A 88 -0.79 2.23 -15.06
C GLU A 88 -2.21 2.61 -15.55
N GLY A 89 -2.84 1.77 -16.38
CA GLY A 89 -4.22 1.92 -16.82
C GLY A 89 -5.31 1.68 -15.75
N CYS A 90 -4.95 1.14 -14.59
CA CYS A 90 -5.83 0.92 -13.44
C CYS A 90 -5.81 2.11 -12.45
N ASN A 91 -4.87 3.04 -12.60
CA ASN A 91 -4.91 4.35 -11.92
C ASN A 91 -5.98 5.22 -12.59
N LEU A 92 -7.24 4.87 -12.31
CA LEU A 92 -8.37 5.67 -12.71
C LEU A 92 -8.43 6.89 -11.80
N ASP A 93 -7.83 8.00 -12.23
CA ASP A 93 -8.16 9.30 -11.66
C ASP A 93 -9.59 9.68 -12.11
N PRO A 94 -10.60 9.57 -11.23
CA PRO A 94 -11.97 9.88 -11.60
C PRO A 94 -12.19 11.39 -11.68
N THR A 95 -11.17 12.23 -11.48
CA THR A 95 -11.22 13.68 -11.63
C THR A 95 -10.64 14.16 -12.96
N ASN A 96 -9.76 13.35 -13.58
CA ASN A 96 -9.25 13.59 -14.93
C ASN A 96 -10.34 13.37 -16.00
N PRO A 97 -10.68 14.40 -16.82
CA PRO A 97 -11.70 14.30 -17.88
C PRO A 97 -11.42 13.21 -18.92
N GLU A 98 -10.16 12.97 -19.28
CA GLU A 98 -9.79 11.96 -20.28
C GLU A 98 -10.00 10.54 -19.75
N THR A 99 -9.66 10.31 -18.48
CA THR A 99 -9.91 9.04 -17.79
C THR A 99 -11.40 8.76 -17.69
N ARG A 100 -12.21 9.77 -17.33
CA ARG A 100 -13.68 9.64 -17.32
C ARG A 100 -14.23 9.25 -18.67
N GLU A 101 -13.74 9.85 -19.76
CA GLU A 101 -14.22 9.56 -21.10
C GLU A 101 -13.82 8.15 -21.56
N LYS A 102 -12.60 7.69 -21.24
CA LYS A 102 -12.16 6.30 -21.48
C LYS A 102 -13.04 5.30 -20.73
N VAL A 103 -13.29 5.52 -19.45
CA VAL A 103 -14.16 4.68 -18.62
C VAL A 103 -15.60 4.66 -19.17
N LYS A 104 -16.14 5.82 -19.55
CA LYS A 104 -17.49 5.91 -20.13
C LYS A 104 -17.61 5.10 -21.42
N LYS A 105 -16.63 5.20 -22.33
CA LYS A 105 -16.58 4.40 -23.56
C LYS A 105 -16.52 2.90 -23.25
N LEU A 106 -15.69 2.49 -22.28
CA LEU A 106 -15.64 1.10 -21.82
C LEU A 106 -17.00 0.61 -21.29
N LEU A 107 -17.64 1.38 -20.41
CA LEU A 107 -18.94 1.03 -19.85
C LEU A 107 -20.04 0.91 -20.93
N ASP A 108 -20.02 1.79 -21.93
CA ASP A 108 -20.95 1.73 -23.06
C ASP A 108 -20.72 0.48 -23.92
N LYS A 109 -19.46 0.07 -24.13
CA LYS A 109 -19.13 -1.21 -24.80
C LYS A 109 -19.65 -2.43 -24.02
N ILE A 110 -19.46 -2.47 -22.70
CA ILE A 110 -20.00 -3.55 -21.85
C ILE A 110 -21.53 -3.61 -21.95
N LYS A 111 -22.21 -2.46 -21.86
CA LYS A 111 -23.68 -2.37 -21.96
C LYS A 111 -24.19 -2.83 -23.32
N ASN A 112 -23.42 -2.59 -24.37
CA ASN A 112 -23.75 -3.03 -25.73
C ASN A 112 -23.35 -4.49 -26.01
N GLY A 113 -22.83 -5.21 -25.01
CA GLY A 113 -22.45 -6.62 -25.12
C GLY A 113 -21.16 -6.86 -25.92
N GLU A 114 -20.36 -5.82 -26.15
CA GLU A 114 -19.04 -5.97 -26.78
C GLU A 114 -18.07 -6.63 -25.79
N LYS A 115 -17.37 -7.67 -26.25
CA LYS A 115 -16.30 -8.29 -25.45
C LYS A 115 -15.17 -7.29 -25.23
N ILE A 116 -14.78 -7.13 -23.97
CA ILE A 116 -13.61 -6.37 -23.59
C ILE A 116 -12.65 -7.36 -22.95
N PHE A 117 -11.60 -7.69 -23.73
CA PHE A 117 -10.64 -8.80 -23.55
C PHE A 117 -11.22 -10.21 -23.80
#